data_AF-A0A3D5YVT9-F1
#
_entry.id   AF-A0A3D5YVT9-F1
#
_cell.length_a   1.000
_cell.length_b   1.000
_cell.length_c   1.000
_cell.angle_alpha   90.00
_cell.angle_beta   90.00
_cell.angle_gamma   90.00
#
_symmetry.space_group_name_H-M   'P 1'
#
loop_
_entity.id
_entity.type
_entity.pdbx_description
1 polymer ?
#
loop_
_entity_poly.entity_id
_entity_poly.type
_entity_poly.pdbx_seq_one_letter_code
_entity_poly.pdbx_strand_id
1 'polypeptide(L)'
;MEKPIFFIGEELSDKTRQWLQRQQIQYIEHPFHKIGKFISETFDAYLFFSPSGIDGFKASGNFPYPHSLVFANENSTARTAWRFFTNKVHTSPIPEELSFVQYSIFRWMKETNISLVQENDY
;
A
#
# COMPACT_ATOMS: atom_id res chain seq x y z
N MET A 1 -14.85 15.31 0.57
CA MET A 1 -13.51 14.77 0.28
C MET A 1 -13.70 13.33 -0.16
N GLU A 2 -13.03 12.94 -1.24
CA GLU A 2 -12.99 11.52 -1.65
C GLU A 2 -12.17 10.73 -0.65
N LYS A 3 -12.57 9.47 -0.40
CA LYS A 3 -11.84 8.58 0.52
C LYS A 3 -10.58 8.09 -0.19
N PRO A 4 -9.43 8.00 0.51
CA PRO A 4 -8.21 7.54 -0.12
C PRO A 4 -8.31 6.07 -0.53
N ILE A 5 -7.73 5.76 -1.68
CA ILE A 5 -7.72 4.42 -2.27
C ILE A 5 -6.30 3.87 -2.24
N PHE A 6 -6.13 2.74 -1.56
CA PHE A 6 -4.83 2.07 -1.43
C PHE A 6 -4.72 0.89 -2.39
N PHE A 7 -3.60 0.82 -3.11
CA PHE A 7 -3.21 -0.40 -3.82
C PHE A 7 -2.51 -1.36 -2.85
N ILE A 8 -2.93 -2.62 -2.85
CA ILE A 8 -2.36 -3.68 -2.01
C ILE A 8 -1.88 -4.81 -2.92
N GLY A 9 -0.56 -4.96 -3.05
CA GLY A 9 0.07 -5.94 -3.95
C GLY A 9 0.12 -7.37 -3.42
N GLU A 10 -0.83 -7.74 -2.54
CA GLU A 10 -0.93 -9.05 -1.90
C GLU A 10 -2.40 -9.38 -1.60
N GLU A 11 -2.72 -10.67 -1.50
CA GLU A 11 -4.01 -11.09 -0.96
C GLU A 11 -3.98 -11.04 0.58
N LEU A 12 -4.85 -10.23 1.18
CA LEU A 12 -4.83 -9.99 2.62
C LEU A 12 -5.53 -11.11 3.40
N SER A 13 -5.08 -11.34 4.63
CA SER A 13 -5.83 -12.14 5.58
C SER A 13 -7.18 -11.51 5.96
N ASP A 14 -8.14 -12.34 6.35
CA ASP A 14 -9.47 -11.88 6.81
C ASP A 14 -9.39 -10.90 7.98
N LYS A 15 -8.40 -11.10 8.87
CA LYS A 15 -8.13 -10.21 10.00
C LYS A 15 -7.80 -8.79 9.50
N THR A 16 -6.95 -8.67 8.50
CA THR A 16 -6.55 -7.38 7.93
C THR A 16 -7.68 -6.73 7.16
N ARG A 17 -8.44 -7.50 6.36
CA ARG A 17 -9.63 -7.00 5.66
C ARG A 17 -10.69 -6.46 6.64
N GLN A 18 -10.98 -7.20 7.71
CA GLN A 18 -11.91 -6.76 8.75
C GLN A 18 -11.45 -5.47 9.42
N TRP A 19 -10.14 -5.35 9.68
CA TRP A 19 -9.59 -4.11 10.25
C TRP A 19 -9.77 -2.93 9.28
N LEU A 20 -9.43 -3.08 7.99
CA LEU A 20 -9.62 -2.05 6.95
C LEU A 20 -11.08 -1.62 6.80
N GLN A 21 -12.01 -2.58 6.82
CA GLN A 21 -13.44 -2.32 6.77
C GLN A 21 -13.93 -1.48 7.94
N ARG A 22 -13.49 -1.80 9.18
CA ARG A 22 -13.81 -1.01 10.37
C ARG A 22 -13.28 0.42 10.27
N GLN A 23 -12.08 0.59 9.71
CA GLN A 23 -11.49 1.92 9.47
C GLN A 23 -12.09 2.65 8.25
N GLN A 24 -13.04 2.03 7.54
CA GLN A 24 -13.66 2.54 6.31
C GLN A 24 -12.66 2.94 5.21
N ILE A 25 -11.53 2.22 5.13
CA ILE A 25 -10.48 2.44 4.13
C ILE A 25 -10.89 1.80 2.81
N GLN A 26 -10.75 2.53 1.70
CA GLN A 26 -10.92 1.97 0.37
C GLN A 26 -9.58 1.38 -0.10
N TYR A 27 -9.62 0.17 -0.64
CA TYR A 27 -8.43 -0.50 -1.13
C TYR A 27 -8.76 -1.46 -2.26
N ILE A 28 -7.76 -1.78 -3.07
CA ILE A 28 -7.83 -2.83 -4.10
C ILE A 28 -6.68 -3.82 -3.86
N GLU A 29 -7.02 -5.08 -3.63
CA GLU A 29 -6.08 -6.19 -3.55
C GLU A 29 -5.76 -6.72 -4.97
N HIS A 30 -4.48 -6.76 -5.31
CA HIS A 30 -3.97 -7.38 -6.54
C HIS A 30 -2.83 -8.33 -6.22
N PRO A 31 -3.14 -9.59 -5.86
CA PRO A 31 -2.10 -10.58 -5.65
C PRO A 31 -1.30 -10.82 -6.94
N PHE A 32 -0.03 -11.18 -6.77
CA PHE A 32 0.98 -11.29 -7.82
C PHE A 32 0.53 -12.04 -9.10
N HIS A 33 -0.34 -13.04 -8.97
CA HIS A 33 -0.82 -13.85 -10.09
C HIS A 33 -1.94 -13.18 -10.93
N LYS A 34 -2.37 -11.95 -10.59
CA LYS A 34 -3.44 -11.19 -11.27
C LYS A 34 -3.07 -9.73 -11.56
N ILE A 35 -1.78 -9.43 -11.75
CA ILE A 35 -1.37 -8.06 -12.09
C ILE A 35 -1.68 -7.80 -13.57
N GLY A 36 -2.71 -6.98 -13.82
CA GLY A 36 -3.02 -6.40 -15.13
C GLY A 36 -2.45 -4.99 -15.28
N LYS A 37 -2.59 -4.38 -16.47
CA LYS A 37 -2.20 -2.97 -16.69
C LYS A 37 -3.28 -2.03 -16.16
N PHE A 38 -2.92 -1.14 -15.24
CA PHE A 38 -3.79 -0.10 -14.68
C PHE A 38 -3.66 1.18 -15.52
N ILE A 39 -4.44 1.27 -16.61
CA ILE A 39 -4.32 2.39 -17.57
C ILE A 39 -4.93 3.70 -17.01
N SER A 40 -5.78 3.62 -15.98
CA SER A 40 -6.54 4.77 -15.48
C SER A 40 -6.73 4.83 -13.96
N GLU A 41 -6.15 3.90 -13.20
CA GLU A 41 -6.33 3.88 -11.74
C GLU A 41 -5.19 4.60 -11.05
N THR A 42 -5.52 5.67 -10.33
CA THR A 42 -4.60 6.40 -9.45
C THR A 42 -4.90 6.02 -8.01
N PHE A 43 -3.88 5.53 -7.31
CA PHE A 43 -3.98 5.19 -5.89
C PHE A 43 -3.21 6.22 -5.06
N ASP A 44 -3.71 6.54 -3.88
CA ASP A 44 -3.06 7.48 -2.96
C ASP A 44 -1.80 6.89 -2.31
N ALA A 45 -1.77 5.56 -2.17
CA ALA A 45 -0.59 4.83 -1.73
C ALA A 45 -0.56 3.41 -2.30
N TYR A 46 0.66 2.86 -2.41
CA TYR A 46 0.93 1.53 -2.95
C TYR A 46 1.70 0.71 -1.93
N LEU A 47 1.15 -0.41 -1.49
CA LEU A 47 1.74 -1.31 -0.52
C LEU A 47 2.27 -2.57 -1.23
N PHE A 48 3.57 -2.81 -1.11
CA PHE A 48 4.24 -3.99 -1.65
C PHE A 48 4.79 -4.87 -0.53
N PHE A 49 4.56 -6.18 -0.66
CA PHE A 49 4.92 -7.20 0.34
C PHE A 49 6.15 -8.02 -0.07
N SER A 50 6.68 -7.79 -1.28
CA SER A 50 7.83 -8.52 -1.80
C SER A 50 8.51 -7.77 -2.96
N PRO A 51 9.80 -8.02 -3.22
CA PRO A 51 10.47 -7.59 -4.45
C PRO A 51 9.77 -8.07 -5.72
N SER A 52 9.31 -9.33 -5.74
CA SER A 52 8.62 -9.92 -6.90
C SER A 52 7.30 -9.21 -7.20
N GLY A 53 6.56 -8.75 -6.18
CA GLY A 53 5.37 -7.92 -6.37
C GLY A 53 5.68 -6.63 -7.15
N ILE A 54 6.81 -5.98 -6.86
CA ILE A 54 7.26 -4.78 -7.55
C ILE A 54 7.69 -5.10 -9.00
N ASP A 55 8.48 -6.17 -9.19
CA ASP A 55 8.91 -6.59 -10.52
C ASP A 55 7.71 -6.92 -11.41
N GLY A 56 6.74 -7.67 -10.90
CA GLY A 56 5.50 -8.01 -11.62
C GLY A 56 4.64 -6.79 -11.95
N PHE A 57 4.50 -5.87 -10.99
CA PHE A 57 3.80 -4.59 -11.18
C PHE A 57 4.41 -3.79 -12.33
N LYS A 58 5.74 -3.61 -12.30
CA LYS A 58 6.49 -2.92 -13.35
C LYS A 58 6.45 -3.65 -14.69
N ALA A 59 6.63 -4.97 -14.70
CA ALA A 59 6.63 -5.78 -15.92
C ALA A 59 5.29 -5.70 -16.68
N SER A 60 4.20 -5.47 -15.94
CA SER A 60 2.86 -5.24 -16.50
C SER A 60 2.65 -3.82 -17.05
N GLY A 61 3.70 -2.97 -17.01
CA GLY A 61 3.68 -1.59 -17.47
C GLY A 61 3.11 -0.59 -16.47
N ASN A 62 2.98 -0.99 -15.19
CA ASN A 62 2.44 -0.13 -14.15
C ASN A 62 3.55 0.64 -13.41
N PHE A 63 3.22 1.86 -13.04
CA PHE A 63 4.06 2.71 -12.20
C PHE A 63 3.17 3.38 -11.15
N PRO A 64 3.66 3.57 -9.90
CA PRO A 64 2.94 4.35 -8.92
C PRO A 64 2.72 5.77 -9.45
N TYR A 65 1.58 6.36 -9.12
CA TYR A 65 1.32 7.76 -9.47
C TYR A 65 2.38 8.68 -8.81
N PRO A 66 2.95 9.70 -9.49
CA PRO A 66 4.18 10.36 -9.05
C PRO A 66 4.17 11.00 -7.65
N HIS A 67 3.00 11.39 -7.15
CA HIS A 67 2.86 12.03 -5.83
C HIS A 67 2.37 11.09 -4.74
N SER A 68 2.11 9.83 -5.08
CA SER A 68 1.68 8.81 -4.12
C SER A 68 2.86 8.27 -3.33
N LEU A 69 2.56 7.78 -2.13
CA LEU A 69 3.56 7.12 -1.29
C LEU A 69 3.66 5.64 -1.63
N VAL A 70 4.87 5.10 -1.59
CA VAL A 70 5.14 3.67 -1.73
C VAL A 70 5.55 3.11 -0.38
N PHE A 71 4.96 2.00 0.00
CA PHE A 71 5.21 1.31 1.25
C PHE A 71 5.74 -0.09 0.96
N ALA A 72 6.80 -0.46 1.68
CA ALA A 72 7.45 -1.76 1.58
C ALA A 72 7.46 -2.42 2.96
N ASN A 73 7.05 -3.69 3.03
CA ASN A 73 7.04 -4.45 4.27
C ASN A 73 8.44 -4.67 4.88
N GLU A 74 9.47 -4.72 4.04
CA GLU A 74 10.85 -4.94 4.47
C GLU A 74 11.89 -4.25 3.57
N ASN A 75 13.16 -4.29 4.00
CA ASN A 75 14.26 -3.62 3.33
C ASN A 75 14.53 -4.13 1.91
N SER A 76 14.31 -5.43 1.64
CA SER A 76 14.53 -6.01 0.31
C SER A 76 13.52 -5.43 -0.71
N THR A 77 12.25 -5.37 -0.30
CA THR A 77 11.15 -4.75 -1.05
C THR A 77 11.41 -3.26 -1.27
N ALA A 78 11.83 -2.53 -0.23
CA ALA A 78 12.12 -1.10 -0.33
C ALA A 78 13.27 -0.78 -1.31
N ARG A 79 14.35 -1.56 -1.28
CA ARG A 79 15.47 -1.44 -2.23
C ARG A 79 15.03 -1.65 -3.66
N THR A 80 14.13 -2.60 -3.88
CA THR A 80 13.56 -2.88 -5.21
C THR A 80 12.68 -1.73 -5.68
N ALA A 81 11.87 -1.15 -4.78
CA ALA A 81 11.08 0.05 -5.07
C ALA A 81 11.97 1.23 -5.49
N TRP A 82 13.01 1.57 -4.73
CA TRP A 82 13.93 2.66 -5.06
C TRP A 82 14.66 2.48 -6.39
N ARG A 83 14.87 1.24 -6.83
CA ARG A 83 15.50 0.97 -8.12
C ARG A 83 14.62 1.37 -9.30
N PHE A 84 13.30 1.33 -9.14
CA PHE A 84 12.36 1.47 -10.26
C PHE A 84 11.43 2.68 -10.16
N PHE A 85 11.17 3.17 -8.95
CA PHE A 85 10.22 4.24 -8.69
C PHE A 85 10.94 5.48 -8.17
N THR A 86 10.48 6.65 -8.62
CA THR A 86 10.95 7.95 -8.12
C THR A 86 10.15 8.42 -6.90
N ASN A 87 9.09 7.69 -6.54
CA ASN A 87 8.24 7.96 -5.38
C ASN A 87 9.02 7.91 -4.08
N LYS A 88 8.51 8.62 -3.07
CA LYS A 88 8.96 8.46 -1.70
C LYS A 88 8.57 7.06 -1.20
N VAL A 89 9.56 6.30 -0.74
CA VAL A 89 9.37 4.94 -0.22
C VAL A 89 9.54 4.94 1.31
N HIS A 90 8.61 4.29 2.00
CA HIS A 90 8.68 4.00 3.43
C HIS A 90 8.80 2.50 3.66
N THR A 91 9.73 2.10 4.53
CA THR A 91 9.87 0.71 4.96
C THR A 91 9.23 0.52 6.33
N SER A 92 8.40 -0.52 6.46
CA SER A 92 7.86 -0.92 7.75
C SER A 92 8.95 -1.44 8.68
N PRO A 93 8.91 -1.11 9.99
CA PRO A 93 9.78 -1.74 10.97
C PRO A 93 9.36 -3.19 11.29
N ILE A 94 8.12 -3.57 10.97
CA ILE A 94 7.53 -4.88 11.27
C ILE A 94 6.92 -5.44 9.97
N PRO A 95 7.40 -6.60 9.47
CA PRO A 95 6.95 -7.15 8.19
C PRO A 95 5.65 -7.96 8.28
N GLU A 96 5.14 -8.24 9.50
CA GLU A 96 3.86 -8.93 9.69
C GLU A 96 2.72 -8.15 9.00
N GLU A 97 1.85 -8.89 8.29
CA GLU A 97 0.89 -8.32 7.32
C GLU A 97 0.03 -7.20 7.90
N LEU A 98 -0.65 -7.46 9.02
CA LEU A 98 -1.54 -6.47 9.64
C LEU A 98 -0.75 -5.26 10.13
N SER A 99 0.36 -5.48 10.82
CA SER A 99 1.25 -4.43 11.34
C SER A 99 1.77 -3.55 10.22
N PHE A 100 2.15 -4.15 9.08
CA PHE A 100 2.61 -3.42 7.91
C PHE A 100 1.48 -2.58 7.28
N VAL A 101 0.29 -3.15 7.11
CA VAL A 101 -0.86 -2.42 6.55
C VAL A 101 -1.24 -1.25 7.46
N GLN A 102 -1.34 -1.49 8.77
CA GLN A 102 -1.59 -0.45 9.77
C GLN A 102 -0.53 0.65 9.71
N TYR A 103 0.76 0.28 9.76
CA TYR A 103 1.86 1.22 9.65
C TYR A 103 1.74 2.10 8.39
N SER A 104 1.49 1.49 7.24
CA SER A 104 1.43 2.18 5.95
C SER A 104 0.32 3.23 5.95
N ILE A 105 -0.87 2.87 6.44
CA ILE A 105 -2.03 3.77 6.50
C ILE A 105 -1.77 4.92 7.48
N PHE A 106 -1.31 4.62 8.70
CA PHE A 106 -0.98 5.65 9.69
C PHE A 106 0.10 6.61 9.21
N ARG A 107 1.12 6.09 8.51
CA ARG A 107 2.19 6.92 7.93
C ARG A 107 1.68 7.80 6.80
N TRP A 108 0.85 7.25 5.90
CA TRP A 108 0.25 8.03 4.82
C TRP A 108 -0.58 9.19 5.37
N MET A 109 -1.43 8.93 6.35
CA MET A 109 -2.24 9.95 7.05
C MET A 109 -1.42 11.08 7.65
N LYS A 110 -0.33 10.72 8.32
CA LYS A 110 0.58 11.71 8.91
C LYS A 110 1.24 12.59 7.85
N GLU A 111 1.59 12.02 6.70
CA GLU A 111 2.22 12.74 5.59
C GLU A 111 1.23 13.64 4.85
N THR A 112 -0.04 13.24 4.76
CA THR A 112 -1.10 13.97 4.07
C THR A 112 -1.91 14.91 4.98
N ASN A 113 -1.61 14.96 6.28
CA ASN A 113 -2.36 15.70 7.31
C ASN A 113 -3.84 15.30 7.39
N ILE A 114 -4.15 14.03 7.11
CA ILE A 114 -5.51 13.47 7.20
C ILE A 114 -5.61 12.64 8.48
N SER A 115 -6.61 12.93 9.32
CA SER A 115 -6.90 12.13 10.52
C SER A 115 -8.00 11.12 10.23
N LEU A 116 -7.82 9.85 10.59
CA LEU A 116 -8.96 8.95 10.75
C LEU A 116 -9.80 9.38 11.94
N VAL A 117 -11.10 9.15 11.87
CA VAL A 117 -11.95 9.20 13.05
C VAL A 117 -11.42 8.15 14.02
N GLN A 118 -10.76 8.59 15.09
CA GLN A 118 -10.43 7.74 16.23
C GLN A 118 -11.74 7.42 16.93
N GLU A 119 -12.33 6.27 16.64
CA GLU A 119 -13.21 5.65 17.63
C GLU A 119 -12.28 5.12 18.75
N ASN A 120 -12.19 5.92 19.81
CA ASN A 120 -11.88 5.41 21.12
C ASN A 120 -12.96 4.38 21.45
N ASP A 121 -12.60 3.10 21.51
CA ASP A 121 -13.42 2.11 22.23
C ASP A 121 -12.52 1.06 22.91
N TYR A 122 -12.68 1.06 24.24
CA TYR A 122 -12.13 0.22 25.32
C TYR A 122 -10.73 0.52 25.88
#